data_AF-A0A7V8WTC4-F1
#
_entry.id   AF-A0A7V8WTC4-F1
#
_cell.length_a   1.000
_cell.length_b   1.000
_cell.length_c   1.000
_cell.angle_alpha   90.00
_cell.angle_beta   90.00
_cell.angle_gamma   90.00
#
_symmetry.space_group_name_H-M   'P 1'
#
loop_
_entity.id
_entity.type
_entity.pdbx_description
1 polymer ?
#
loop_
_entity_poly.entity_id
_entity_poly.type
_entity_poly.pdbx_seq_one_letter_code
_entity_poly.pdbx_strand_id
1 'polypeptide(L)'
;MMRERPDRQSIRWRGYDYGAAGTYFITICTANREPLFGAICDGAMQLNPLGRAVEFEWFCSAEIRDEVTLDAFIVMPNHIHGIVLLTDEVGAHGMRPLSNATI
;
A
#
# COMPACT_ATOMS: atom_id res chain seq x y z
N MET A 1 27.11 27.39 -2.25
CA MET A 1 27.60 26.03 -2.53
C MET A 1 26.39 25.19 -2.92
N MET A 2 26.21 24.89 -4.21
CA MET A 2 25.04 24.17 -4.72
C MET A 2 25.33 22.66 -4.58
N ARG A 3 24.64 21.97 -3.68
CA ARG A 3 24.75 20.51 -3.56
C ARG A 3 24.07 19.88 -4.77
N GLU A 4 24.83 19.14 -5.58
CA GLU A 4 24.27 18.26 -6.60
C GLU A 4 23.29 17.28 -5.94
N ARG A 5 22.07 17.20 -6.46
CA ARG A 5 21.07 16.24 -6.00
C ARG A 5 21.57 14.84 -6.36
N PRO A 6 21.53 13.85 -5.45
CA PRO A 6 21.90 12.49 -5.77
C PRO A 6 21.03 11.98 -6.93
N ASP A 7 21.68 11.36 -7.91
CA ASP A 7 20.99 10.71 -9.02
C ASP A 7 20.16 9.53 -8.46
N ARG A 8 18.83 9.70 -8.49
CA ARG A 8 17.91 8.71 -7.93
C ARG A 8 17.78 7.57 -8.93
N GLN A 9 18.55 6.52 -8.71
CA GLN A 9 18.37 5.26 -9.44
C GLN A 9 16.98 4.67 -9.19
N SER A 10 16.46 3.98 -10.21
CA SER A 10 15.18 3.28 -10.10
C SER A 10 15.27 2.15 -9.09
N ILE A 11 14.31 2.08 -8.17
CA ILE A 11 14.12 0.94 -7.26
C ILE A 11 13.43 -0.24 -7.96
N ARG A 12 12.88 -0.04 -9.16
CA ARG A 12 12.19 -1.08 -9.90
C ARG A 12 13.21 -2.07 -10.45
N TRP A 13 12.93 -3.35 -10.24
CA TRP A 13 13.73 -4.42 -10.82
C TRP A 13 13.61 -4.37 -12.34
N ARG A 14 14.76 -4.21 -13.01
CA ARG A 14 14.85 -4.25 -14.47
C ARG A 14 14.36 -5.58 -15.03
N GLY A 15 13.51 -5.52 -16.03
CA GLY A 15 12.94 -6.70 -16.70
C GLY A 15 11.74 -7.31 -16.00
N TYR A 16 11.31 -6.78 -14.85
CA TYR A 16 10.09 -7.23 -14.18
C TYR A 16 8.87 -6.48 -14.73
N ASP A 17 7.82 -7.23 -15.11
CA ASP A 17 6.55 -6.66 -15.55
C ASP A 17 5.67 -6.33 -14.35
N TYR A 18 5.62 -5.04 -14.00
CA TYR A 18 4.76 -4.52 -12.93
C TYR A 18 3.30 -4.34 -13.35
N GLY A 19 2.96 -4.61 -14.62
CA GLY A 19 1.59 -4.59 -15.12
C GLY A 19 0.86 -5.93 -14.97
N ALA A 20 1.59 -7.01 -14.74
CA ALA A 20 1.04 -8.34 -14.51
C ALA A 20 0.39 -8.47 -13.13
N ALA A 21 -0.55 -9.40 -13.00
CA ALA A 21 -1.08 -9.84 -11.72
C ALA A 21 0.05 -10.22 -10.75
N GLY A 22 -0.11 -9.87 -9.47
CA GLY A 22 0.93 -10.09 -8.48
C GLY A 22 0.52 -9.75 -7.05
N THR A 23 1.34 -10.20 -6.12
CA THR A 23 1.15 -9.97 -4.68
C THR A 23 2.16 -8.95 -4.17
N TYR A 24 1.67 -7.97 -3.42
CA TYR A 24 2.44 -6.83 -2.95
C TYR A 24 2.32 -6.71 -1.45
N PHE A 25 3.46 -6.64 -0.76
CA PHE A 25 3.50 -6.16 0.62
C PHE A 25 3.60 -4.64 0.62
N ILE A 26 2.66 -3.97 1.27
CA ILE A 26 2.62 -2.52 1.37
C ILE A 26 2.72 -2.07 2.82
N THR A 27 3.41 -0.94 3.00
CA THR A 27 3.48 -0.22 4.26
C THR A 27 3.10 1.22 4.00
N ILE A 28 2.08 1.72 4.69
CA ILE A 28 1.66 3.13 4.59
C ILE A 28 1.87 3.77 5.95
N CYS A 29 2.74 4.78 6.01
CA CYS A 29 3.04 5.52 7.23
C CYS A 29 2.21 6.81 7.29
N THR A 30 1.83 7.23 8.50
CA THR A 30 1.30 8.57 8.73
C THR A 30 2.37 9.63 8.44
N ALA A 31 1.93 10.86 8.21
CA ALA A 31 2.84 11.99 8.08
C ALA A 31 3.73 12.10 9.33
N ASN A 32 5.04 12.29 9.13
CA ASN A 32 6.06 12.33 10.18
C ASN A 32 6.07 11.12 11.13
N ARG A 33 5.41 10.01 10.77
CA ARG A 33 5.22 8.82 11.63
C ARG A 33 4.51 9.17 12.95
N GLU A 34 3.59 10.12 12.94
CA GLU A 34 2.77 10.45 14.11
C GLU A 34 1.82 9.28 14.49
N PRO A 35 1.67 8.94 15.78
CA PRO A 35 0.86 7.81 16.24
C PRO A 35 -0.64 8.12 16.23
N LEU A 36 -1.20 8.35 15.04
CA LEU A 36 -2.58 8.81 14.85
C LEU A 36 -3.63 7.72 15.02
N PHE A 37 -3.26 6.44 14.94
CA PHE A 37 -4.21 5.31 14.86
C PHE A 37 -4.53 4.68 16.22
N GLY A 38 -3.81 5.09 17.28
CA GLY A 38 -3.98 4.56 18.62
C GLY A 38 -2.65 4.33 19.30
N ALA A 39 -2.62 3.40 20.25
CA ALA A 39 -1.43 3.07 21.02
C ALA A 39 -1.35 1.57 21.28
N ILE A 40 -0.15 1.08 21.63
CA ILE A 40 0.04 -0.28 22.09
C ILE A 40 0.00 -0.26 23.62
N CYS A 41 -0.90 -1.04 24.20
CA CYS A 41 -1.02 -1.25 25.64
C CYS A 41 -0.90 -2.74 25.91
N ASP A 42 0.00 -3.14 26.82
CA ASP A 42 0.25 -4.55 27.17
C ASP A 42 0.53 -5.45 25.95
N GLY A 43 1.23 -4.92 24.96
CA GLY A 43 1.60 -5.64 23.73
C GLY A 43 0.48 -5.76 22.69
N ALA A 44 -0.72 -5.23 22.97
CA ALA A 44 -1.84 -5.24 22.04
C ALA A 44 -2.11 -3.83 21.48
N MET A 45 -2.42 -3.76 20.19
CA MET A 45 -2.85 -2.51 19.56
C MET A 45 -4.26 -2.14 20.05
N GLN A 46 -4.40 -0.95 20.64
CA GLN A 46 -5.68 -0.33 20.95
C GLN A 46 -6.00 0.74 19.91
N LEU A 47 -6.90 0.41 18.99
CA LEU A 47 -7.33 1.34 17.95
C LEU A 47 -8.18 2.47 18.54
N ASN A 48 -7.84 3.70 18.16
CA ASN A 48 -8.71 4.85 18.36
C ASN A 48 -9.71 4.95 17.17
N PRO A 49 -10.59 5.98 17.11
CA PRO A 49 -11.52 6.14 16.00
C PRO A 49 -10.85 6.23 14.61
N LEU A 50 -9.67 6.86 14.49
CA LEU A 50 -8.95 6.94 13.23
C LEU A 50 -8.34 5.59 12.82
N GLY A 51 -7.79 4.84 13.77
CA GLY A 51 -7.28 3.49 13.51
C GLY A 51 -8.38 2.54 13.01
N ARG A 52 -9.57 2.60 13.60
CA ARG A 52 -10.75 1.84 13.13
C ARG A 52 -11.23 2.29 11.76
N ALA A 53 -11.19 3.60 11.47
CA ALA A 53 -11.54 4.11 10.15
C ALA A 53 -10.57 3.59 9.08
N VAL A 54 -9.26 3.58 9.34
CA VAL A 54 -8.27 3.04 8.42
C VAL A 54 -8.45 1.54 8.19
N GLU A 55 -8.72 0.77 9.26
CA GLU A 55 -9.03 -0.66 9.15
C GLU A 55 -10.27 -0.90 8.28
N PHE A 56 -11.35 -0.13 8.51
CA PHE A 56 -12.57 -0.22 7.72
C PHE A 56 -12.33 0.09 6.24
N GLU A 57 -11.68 1.22 5.93
CA GLU A 57 -11.38 1.64 4.56
C GLU A 57 -10.44 0.67 3.83
N TRP A 58 -9.53 0.02 4.58
CA TRP A 58 -8.70 -1.04 4.03
C TRP A 58 -9.57 -2.16 3.45
N PHE A 59 -10.51 -2.70 4.23
CA PHE A 59 -11.38 -3.78 3.75
C PHE A 59 -12.38 -3.32 2.68
N CYS A 60 -12.92 -2.10 2.78
CA CYS A 60 -13.76 -1.52 1.72
C CYS A 60 -13.02 -1.42 0.38
N SER A 61 -11.68 -1.33 0.37
CA SER A 61 -10.91 -1.28 -0.88
C SER A 61 -11.11 -2.51 -1.77
N ALA A 62 -11.33 -3.69 -1.18
CA ALA A 62 -11.66 -4.92 -1.92
C ALA A 62 -13.14 -4.99 -2.33
N GLU A 63 -14.03 -4.31 -1.62
CA GLU A 63 -15.46 -4.25 -1.98
C GLU A 63 -15.72 -3.34 -3.19
N ILE A 64 -14.92 -2.29 -3.36
CA ILE A 64 -15.10 -1.30 -4.43
C ILE A 64 -14.21 -1.55 -5.66
N ARG A 65 -13.30 -2.54 -5.62
CA ARG A 65 -12.39 -2.89 -6.72
C ARG A 65 -12.32 -4.40 -6.88
N ASP A 66 -12.91 -4.88 -7.96
CA ASP A 66 -12.93 -6.31 -8.27
C ASP A 66 -11.52 -6.87 -8.54
N GLU A 67 -10.56 -6.03 -8.97
CA GLU A 67 -9.17 -6.43 -9.21
C GLU A 67 -8.32 -6.53 -7.94
N VAL A 68 -8.87 -6.21 -6.76
CA VAL A 68 -8.16 -6.17 -5.48
C VAL A 68 -8.64 -7.29 -4.56
N THR A 69 -7.72 -8.17 -4.18
CA THR A 69 -7.91 -9.11 -3.07
C THR A 69 -6.94 -8.77 -1.94
N LEU A 70 -7.41 -8.84 -0.69
CA LEU A 70 -6.62 -8.50 0.50
C LEU A 70 -6.32 -9.77 1.30
N ASP A 71 -5.11 -9.83 1.85
CA ASP A 71 -4.67 -10.88 2.76
C ASP A 71 -4.23 -10.22 4.08
N ALA A 72 -3.19 -10.72 4.76
CA ALA A 72 -2.74 -10.26 6.06
C ALA A 72 -2.63 -8.73 6.15
N PHE A 73 -3.23 -8.17 7.20
CA PHE A 73 -3.30 -6.75 7.46
C PHE A 73 -3.15 -6.47 8.95
N ILE A 74 -2.42 -5.41 9.30
CA ILE A 74 -2.29 -4.94 10.69
C ILE A 74 -2.14 -3.43 10.74
N VAL A 75 -2.83 -2.82 11.70
CA VAL A 75 -2.68 -1.40 12.05
C VAL A 75 -1.73 -1.27 13.24
N MET A 76 -0.72 -0.42 13.07
CA MET A 76 0.19 0.01 14.11
C MET A 76 -0.07 1.49 14.44
N PRO A 77 0.43 2.04 15.55
CA PRO A 77 0.08 3.42 15.95
C PRO A 77 0.25 4.49 14.85
N ASN A 78 1.28 4.36 14.01
CA ASN A 78 1.64 5.35 12.99
C ASN A 78 1.80 4.78 11.58
N HIS A 79 1.42 3.53 11.35
CA HIS A 79 1.50 2.92 10.03
C HIS A 79 0.59 1.70 9.94
N ILE A 80 0.35 1.25 8.71
CA ILE A 80 -0.29 -0.03 8.43
C ILE A 80 0.64 -0.89 7.61
N HIS A 81 0.50 -2.20 7.77
CA HIS A 81 1.08 -3.20 6.89
C HIS A 81 -0.04 -4.02 6.28
N GLY A 82 0.10 -4.36 5.00
CA GLY A 82 -0.89 -5.20 4.35
C GLY A 82 -0.34 -5.92 3.13
N ILE A 83 -0.98 -7.04 2.79
CA ILE A 83 -0.74 -7.79 1.57
C ILE A 83 -1.92 -7.54 0.61
N VAL A 84 -1.60 -7.12 -0.61
CA VAL A 84 -2.56 -6.84 -1.67
C VAL A 84 -2.25 -7.73 -2.87
N LEU A 85 -3.24 -8.47 -3.34
CA LEU A 85 -3.18 -9.23 -4.58
C LEU A 85 -3.93 -8.43 -5.65
N LEU A 86 -3.23 -8.15 -6.75
CA LEU A 86 -3.82 -7.55 -7.94
C LEU A 86 -4.00 -8.63 -8.99
N THR A 87 -5.22 -8.78 -9.51
CA THR A 87 -5.58 -9.81 -10.50
C THR A 87 -5.85 -9.19 -11.88
N ASP A 88 -5.71 -10.01 -12.93
CA ASP A 88 -5.89 -9.55 -14.30
C ASP A 88 -7.37 -9.51 -14.75
N GLU A 89 -8.24 -10.26 -14.07
CA GLU A 89 -9.63 -10.50 -14.49
C GLU A 89 -10.62 -9.57 -13.82
N VAL A 90 -10.83 -8.39 -14.42
CA VAL A 90 -12.14 -7.72 -14.42
C VAL A 90 -12.15 -6.56 -15.41
N GLY A 91 -13.25 -6.43 -16.15
CA GLY A 91 -13.47 -5.39 -17.14
C GLY A 91 -13.11 -4.01 -16.59
N ALA A 92 -12.24 -3.32 -17.31
CA ALA A 92 -11.55 -2.10 -16.87
C ALA A 92 -12.43 -1.12 -16.07
N HIS A 93 -12.04 -0.85 -14.83
CA HIS A 93 -12.30 0.43 -14.14
C HIS A 93 -11.03 1.10 -13.59
N GLY A 94 -9.88 0.41 -13.61
CA GLY A 94 -8.58 0.96 -13.21
C GLY A 94 -7.72 1.43 -14.39
N MET A 95 -7.06 2.59 -14.24
CA MET A 95 -6.03 3.06 -15.18
C MET A 95 -4.76 2.20 -15.03
N ARG A 96 -4.61 1.18 -15.88
CA ARG A 96 -3.37 0.40 -15.97
C ARG A 96 -2.31 1.18 -16.74
N PRO A 97 -1.02 1.17 -16.33
CA PRO A 97 0.07 1.61 -17.19
C PRO A 97 0.04 0.81 -18.49
N LEU A 98 0.17 1.49 -19.65
CA LEU A 98 0.29 0.80 -20.93
C LEU A 98 1.49 -0.14 -20.89
N SER A 99 1.28 -1.39 -21.30
CA SER A 99 2.31 -2.42 -21.46
C SER A 99 3.21 -2.10 -22.66
N ASN A 100 3.93 -0.99 -22.58
CA ASN A 100 5.19 -0.70 -23.27
C ASN A 100 5.62 0.73 -22.95
N ALA A 101 6.27 0.90 -21.81
CA ALA A 101 7.28 1.93 -21.64
C ALA A 101 8.56 1.21 -21.22
N THR A 102 9.35 0.82 -22.22
CA THR A 102 10.75 0.45 -22.04
C THR A 102 11.42 1.58 -21.24
N ILE A 103 11.84 1.28 -20.01
CA ILE A 103 12.75 2.13 -19.21
C ILE A 103 14.16 1.56 -19.39
#